data_AF-A0AAQ3JL55-F1
#
_entry.id   AF-A0AAQ3JL55-F1
#
_cell.length_a   1.000
_cell.length_b   1.000
_cell.length_c   1.000
_cell.angle_alpha   90.00
_cell.angle_beta   90.00
_cell.angle_gamma   90.00
#
_symmetry.space_group_name_H-M   'P 1'
#
loop_
_entity.id
_entity.type
_entity.pdbx_description
1 polymer ?
#
loop_
_entity_poly.entity_id
_entity_poly.type
_entity_poly.pdbx_seq_one_letter_code
_entity_poly.pdbx_strand_id
1 'polypeptide(L)'
;MNLDPTGVPSAAIHGLSKDLIQQPAYEQGKSLFMPLRVLLTGKLHGPDMGGSILMIYKAGILGVVNPELGFITLDDRVKTLREVDWEALEKDNKPIESVAGVFD
;
A
#
# COMPACT_ATOMS: atom_id res chain seq x y z
N MET A 1 -10.22 -14.38 -46.63
CA MET A 1 -10.00 -15.05 -45.32
C MET A 1 -8.65 -15.75 -45.42
N ASN A 2 -7.62 -15.22 -44.76
CA ASN A 2 -6.27 -15.81 -44.82
C ASN A 2 -6.01 -16.59 -43.52
N LEU A 3 -5.74 -17.88 -43.66
CA LEU A 3 -5.38 -18.81 -42.58
C LEU A 3 -3.86 -19.05 -42.62
N ASP A 4 -3.23 -19.14 -41.45
CA ASP A 4 -1.85 -19.61 -41.23
C ASP A 4 -1.76 -21.15 -41.45
N PRO A 5 -0.60 -21.69 -41.87
CA PRO A 5 -0.38 -23.13 -42.10
C PRO A 5 -0.67 -24.08 -40.91
N THR A 6 -0.93 -23.58 -39.70
CA THR A 6 -1.31 -24.38 -38.52
C THR A 6 -2.82 -24.43 -38.27
N GLY A 7 -3.65 -23.76 -39.08
CA GLY A 7 -5.12 -23.85 -39.00
C GLY A 7 -5.75 -23.16 -37.78
N VAL A 8 -5.00 -22.36 -37.02
CA VAL A 8 -5.50 -21.64 -35.85
C VAL A 8 -5.92 -20.22 -36.25
N PRO A 9 -7.13 -19.75 -35.87
CA PRO A 9 -7.53 -18.36 -36.12
C PRO A 9 -6.60 -17.37 -35.39
N SER A 10 -5.92 -16.51 -36.15
CA SER A 10 -4.96 -15.50 -35.67
C SER A 10 -5.52 -14.52 -34.61
N ALA A 11 -6.86 -14.42 -34.49
CA ALA A 11 -7.51 -13.62 -33.46
C ALA A 11 -7.38 -14.16 -32.02
N ALA A 12 -6.98 -15.43 -31.83
CA ALA A 12 -6.91 -16.05 -30.50
C ALA A 12 -5.63 -15.69 -29.71
N ILE A 13 -4.56 -15.22 -30.36
CA ILE A 13 -3.28 -14.95 -29.68
C ILE A 13 -3.20 -13.51 -29.14
N HIS A 14 -4.00 -12.58 -29.67
CA HIS A 14 -4.03 -11.20 -29.18
C HIS A 14 -4.89 -10.98 -27.93
N GLY A 15 -5.71 -11.96 -27.53
CA GLY A 15 -6.59 -11.87 -26.36
C GLY A 15 -5.99 -12.40 -25.05
N LEU A 16 -5.08 -13.39 -25.11
CA LEU A 16 -4.67 -14.14 -23.91
C LEU A 16 -3.54 -13.48 -23.09
N SER A 17 -2.93 -12.39 -23.59
CA SER A 17 -1.86 -11.70 -22.84
C SER A 17 -2.36 -10.56 -21.96
N LYS A 18 -3.55 -10.00 -22.20
CA LYS A 18 -4.04 -8.86 -21.42
C LYS A 18 -4.78 -9.29 -20.17
N ASP A 19 -5.49 -10.42 -20.22
CA ASP A 19 -6.25 -10.94 -19.08
C ASP A 19 -5.36 -11.58 -18.00
N LEU A 20 -4.11 -11.93 -18.34
CA LEU A 20 -3.12 -12.47 -17.38
C LEU A 20 -2.28 -11.38 -16.70
N ILE A 21 -2.32 -10.13 -17.19
CA ILE A 21 -1.60 -8.97 -16.61
C ILE A 21 -2.59 -7.99 -15.96
N GLN A 22 -3.78 -8.47 -15.57
CA GLN A 22 -4.59 -7.74 -14.59
C GLN A 22 -4.72 -8.58 -13.32
N GLN A 23 -3.58 -8.95 -12.73
CA GLN A 23 -3.57 -9.17 -11.30
C GLN A 23 -3.89 -7.83 -10.63
N PRO A 24 -4.87 -7.76 -9.71
CA PRO A 24 -5.21 -6.52 -9.00
C PRO A 24 -4.03 -5.95 -8.17
N ALA A 25 -2.94 -6.71 -8.02
CA ALA A 25 -1.74 -6.33 -7.28
C ALA A 25 -1.05 -5.04 -7.77
N TYR A 26 -1.08 -4.73 -9.08
CA TYR A 26 -0.40 -3.56 -9.64
C TYR A 26 -1.09 -2.23 -9.25
N GLU A 27 -2.43 -2.21 -9.21
CA GLU A 27 -3.19 -1.04 -8.76
C GLU A 27 -3.30 -1.00 -7.23
N GLN A 28 -3.33 -2.18 -6.59
CA GLN A 28 -3.25 -2.29 -5.14
C GLN A 28 -1.91 -1.82 -4.58
N GLY A 29 -0.78 -2.00 -5.29
CA GLY A 29 0.53 -1.55 -4.81
C GLY A 29 0.56 -0.04 -4.54
N LYS A 30 0.08 0.77 -5.50
CA LYS A 30 -0.04 2.23 -5.33
C LYS A 30 -1.05 2.62 -4.25
N SER A 31 -2.15 1.87 -4.14
CA SER A 31 -3.16 2.08 -3.12
C SER A 31 -2.69 1.69 -1.71
N LEU A 32 -1.91 0.61 -1.56
CA LEU A 32 -1.49 0.01 -0.29
C LEU A 32 -0.45 0.86 0.44
N PHE A 33 0.43 1.54 -0.29
CA PHE A 33 1.48 2.36 0.33
C PHE A 33 0.92 3.54 1.11
N MET A 34 -0.23 4.10 0.72
CA MET A 34 -0.83 5.24 1.43
C MET A 34 -1.38 4.83 2.82
N PRO A 35 -2.26 3.82 2.96
CA PRO A 35 -2.64 3.26 4.24
C PRO A 35 -1.43 2.80 5.05
N LEU A 36 -0.49 2.06 4.44
CA LEU A 36 0.69 1.57 5.14
C LEU A 36 1.55 2.72 5.68
N ARG A 37 1.71 3.80 4.91
CA ARG A 37 2.44 4.99 5.38
C ARG A 37 1.75 5.63 6.57
N VAL A 38 0.44 5.80 6.50
CA VAL A 38 -0.33 6.35 7.62
C VAL A 38 -0.19 5.47 8.86
N LEU A 39 -0.31 4.14 8.71
CA LEU A 39 -0.18 3.20 9.83
C LEU A 39 1.22 3.21 10.47
N LEU A 40 2.28 3.28 9.66
CA LEU A 40 3.65 3.20 10.17
C LEU A 40 4.25 4.55 10.60
N THR A 41 3.72 5.67 10.08
CA THR A 41 4.32 7.01 10.28
C THR A 41 3.34 8.06 10.80
N GLY A 42 2.04 7.79 10.78
CA GLY A 42 0.99 8.75 11.13
C GLY A 42 0.78 9.87 10.09
N LYS A 43 1.44 9.79 8.92
CA LYS A 43 1.39 10.83 7.89
C LYS A 43 0.94 10.25 6.54
N LEU A 44 0.10 11.01 5.85
CA LEU A 44 -0.38 10.65 4.51
C LEU A 44 0.70 10.86 3.44
N HIS A 45 1.49 11.93 3.59
CA HIS A 45 2.55 12.32 2.67
C HIS A 45 3.90 12.25 3.36
N GLY A 46 4.94 11.95 2.59
CA GLY A 46 6.28 11.79 3.11
C GLY A 46 7.26 11.28 2.07
N PRO A 47 8.53 11.07 2.48
CA PRO A 47 9.57 10.50 1.63
C PRO A 47 9.20 9.10 1.16
N ASP A 48 9.89 8.60 0.13
CA ASP A 48 9.67 7.26 -0.44
C ASP A 48 9.43 6.19 0.64
N MET A 49 8.38 5.37 0.47
CA MET A 49 7.92 4.50 1.55
C MET A 49 8.88 3.33 1.77
N GLY A 50 9.44 2.75 0.70
CA GLY A 50 10.42 1.67 0.79
C GLY A 50 11.68 2.14 1.54
N GLY A 51 12.20 3.30 1.15
CA GLY A 51 13.32 3.96 1.82
C GLY A 51 13.03 4.30 3.28
N SER A 52 11.82 4.80 3.57
CA SER A 52 11.40 5.12 4.94
C SER A 52 11.38 3.90 5.86
N ILE A 53 10.80 2.78 5.40
CA ILE A 53 10.76 1.52 6.16
C ILE A 53 12.18 1.01 6.41
N LEU A 54 13.01 0.98 5.36
CA LEU A 54 14.40 0.53 5.45
C LEU A 54 15.20 1.39 6.42
N MET A 55 14.99 2.71 6.42
CA MET A 55 15.69 3.63 7.29
C MET A 55 15.26 3.47 8.76
N ILE A 56 13.96 3.30 9.05
CA ILE A 56 13.46 3.03 10.41
C ILE A 56 14.04 1.70 10.93
N TYR A 57 14.05 0.65 10.10
CA TYR A 57 14.64 -0.64 10.46
C TYR A 57 16.13 -0.52 10.78
N LYS A 58 16.91 0.10 9.87
CA LYS A 58 18.35 0.33 10.07
C LYS A 58 18.63 1.20 11.28
N ALA A 59 17.82 2.23 11.51
CA ALA A 59 17.94 3.11 12.66
C ALA A 59 17.83 2.36 13.99
N GLY A 60 16.91 1.40 14.07
CA GLY A 60 16.72 0.55 15.25
C GLY A 60 17.86 -0.43 15.50
N ILE A 61 18.42 -1.05 14.44
CA ILE A 61 19.47 -2.07 14.62
C ILE A 61 20.89 -1.50 14.69
N LEU A 62 21.14 -0.34 14.08
CA LEU A 62 22.48 0.26 14.02
C LEU A 62 22.76 1.21 15.19
N GLY A 63 21.78 1.46 16.07
CA GLY A 63 21.95 2.34 17.23
C GLY A 63 22.26 3.80 16.86
N VAL A 64 21.95 4.21 15.62
CA VAL A 64 22.22 5.58 15.13
C VAL A 64 21.23 6.61 15.68
N VAL A 65 20.16 6.15 16.32
CA VAL A 65 19.18 7.01 17.00
C VAL A 65 19.29 6.79 18.50
N ASN A 66 19.37 7.89 19.25
CA ASN A 66 19.39 7.86 20.71
C ASN A 66 18.04 7.31 21.24
N PRO A 67 18.02 6.20 22.00
CA PRO A 67 16.80 5.62 22.57
C PRO A 67 16.01 6.60 23.45
N GLU A 68 16.70 7.51 24.13
CA GLU A 68 16.10 8.54 25.01
C GLU A 68 15.26 9.58 24.25
N LEU A 69 15.36 9.60 22.91
CA LEU A 69 14.52 10.46 22.06
C LEU A 69 13.15 9.82 21.76
N GLY A 70 12.81 8.70 22.41
CA GLY A 70 11.54 8.02 22.21
C GLY A 70 11.42 7.37 20.83
N PHE A 71 12.55 6.93 20.26
CA PHE A 71 12.53 6.26 18.96
C PHE A 71 11.86 4.89 19.06
N ILE A 72 10.75 4.74 18.35
CA ILE A 72 10.02 3.47 18.26
C ILE A 72 10.53 2.69 17.05
N THR A 73 11.02 1.47 17.31
CA THR A 73 11.56 0.56 16.28
C THR A 73 10.47 0.14 15.30
N LEU A 74 10.88 -0.39 14.13
CA LEU A 74 9.91 -0.92 13.17
C LEU A 74 9.10 -2.09 13.77
N ASP A 75 9.75 -2.96 14.54
CA ASP A 75 9.11 -4.12 15.16
C ASP A 75 8.06 -3.70 16.19
N ASP A 76 8.36 -2.71 17.03
CA ASP A 76 7.41 -2.18 18.00
C ASP A 76 6.21 -1.52 17.31
N ARG A 77 6.42 -0.78 16.21
CA ARG A 77 5.31 -0.21 15.42
C ARG A 77 4.41 -1.31 14.86
N VAL A 78 4.99 -2.35 14.27
CA VAL A 78 4.23 -3.48 13.72
C VAL A 78 3.50 -4.24 14.84
N LYS A 79 4.12 -4.38 16.01
CA LYS A 79 3.49 -4.98 17.19
C LYS A 79 2.29 -4.17 17.64
N THR A 80 2.42 -2.85 17.79
CA THR A 80 1.28 -1.97 18.13
C THR A 80 0.15 -2.14 17.13
N LEU A 81 0.43 -2.19 15.83
CA LEU A 81 -0.60 -2.41 14.80
C LEU A 81 -1.31 -3.77 14.95
N ARG A 82 -0.61 -4.83 15.39
CA ARG A 82 -1.25 -6.14 15.62
C ARG A 82 -2.17 -6.14 16.84
N GLU A 83 -1.92 -5.27 17.80
CA GLU A 83 -2.68 -5.16 19.05
C GLU A 83 -3.88 -4.20 18.93
N VAL A 84 -4.01 -3.48 17.81
CA VAL A 84 -5.18 -2.63 17.53
C VAL A 84 -6.43 -3.51 17.41
N ASP A 85 -7.47 -3.14 18.15
CA ASP A 85 -8.82 -3.66 17.95
C ASP A 85 -9.44 -2.99 16.72
N TRP A 86 -9.29 -3.66 15.57
CA TRP A 86 -9.80 -3.18 14.29
C TRP A 86 -11.33 -3.15 14.25
N GLU A 87 -12.01 -4.02 14.99
CA GLU A 87 -13.48 -4.06 15.03
C GLU A 87 -14.07 -2.89 15.82
N ALA A 88 -13.37 -2.44 16.87
CA ALA A 88 -13.72 -1.19 17.56
C ALA A 88 -13.51 0.03 16.65
N LEU A 89 -12.40 0.07 15.89
CA LEU A 89 -12.07 1.18 14.99
C LEU A 89 -13.09 1.35 13.84
N GLU A 90 -13.63 0.25 13.31
CA GLU A 90 -14.66 0.30 12.26
C GLU A 90 -15.98 0.89 12.78
N LYS A 91 -16.33 0.68 14.05
CA LYS A 91 -17.57 1.20 14.67
C LYS A 91 -17.51 2.70 14.92
N ASP A 92 -16.32 3.24 15.16
CA ASP A 92 -16.10 4.68 15.37
C ASP A 92 -16.03 5.47 14.06
N ASN A 93 -15.72 4.81 12.93
CA ASN A 93 -15.76 5.40 11.60
C ASN A 93 -17.19 5.47 11.05
N LYS A 94 -18.07 6.26 11.69
CA LYS A 94 -19.22 6.80 10.95
C LYS A 94 -18.68 7.68 9.82
N PRO A 95 -19.20 7.57 8.58
CA PRO A 95 -18.75 8.41 7.48
C PRO A 95 -18.83 9.88 7.90
N ILE A 96 -17.68 10.54 7.93
CA ILE A 96 -17.65 12.00 7.94
C ILE A 96 -18.28 12.40 6.61
N GLU A 97 -19.49 12.95 6.66
CA GLU A 97 -20.12 13.53 5.48
C GLU A 97 -19.11 14.49 4.85
N SER A 98 -18.69 14.15 3.63
CA SER A 98 -17.84 14.98 2.82
C SER A 98 -18.55 16.31 2.64
N VAL A 99 -18.15 17.33 3.43
CA VAL A 99 -18.47 18.72 3.12
C VAL A 99 -17.60 19.10 1.92
N ALA A 100 -17.99 18.61 0.75
CA ALA A 100 -17.67 19.28 -0.51
C ALA A 100 -18.51 20.55 -0.52
N GLY A 101 -18.01 21.56 0.20
CA GLY A 101 -18.53 22.91 0.15
C GLY A 101 -18.46 23.40 -1.29
N VAL A 102 -19.64 23.58 -1.86
CA VAL A 102 -20.04 24.64 -2.79
C VAL A 102 -18.96 25.73 -2.90
N PHE A 103 -18.34 25.83 -4.07
CA PHE A 103 -17.80 27.07 -4.58
C PHE A 103 -18.73 27.52 -5.71
N ASP A 104 -19.19 28.78 -5.61
CA ASP A 104 -20.10 29.48 -6.52
C ASP A 104 -19.67 29.42 -8.00
#